data_AF-A0A2A9D2S4-F1
#
_entry.id   AF-A0A2A9D2S4-F1
#
_cell.length_a   1.000
_cell.length_b   1.000
_cell.length_c   1.000
_cell.angle_alpha   90.00
_cell.angle_beta   90.00
_cell.angle_gamma   90.00
#
_symmetry.space_group_name_H-M   'P 1'
#
loop_
_entity.id
_entity.type
_entity.pdbx_description
1 polymer ?
#
loop_
_entity_poly.entity_id
_entity_poly.type
_entity_poly.pdbx_seq_one_letter_code
_entity_poly.pdbx_strand_id
1 'polypeptide(L)'
;MRAAGALGTLLRSAGPASGRDLRAWHSGAVAPLAVKRRVGVTALAAGAGCTTVALELATLFATRRAGGARLVLAQGPGTPRSARLETPGLEVVTLAREAWPADTAAWRAAQDRLAPPVDLTITDWGATPANRLRDLADHSHAMCVVTKADRASIQEAFDVATALAVRVRIVLIAVDRAGSAGRATRFVLEALPLPAVLIEHDRVRARGVDRALAAPSLYRAAATVIEALAAPTETTPAAHAVTPAPGTHETTPAAGATETLPTRRRRRARTTGRAGDFQAGDGEPEEGR
;
A
#
# COMPACT_ATOMS: atom_id res chain seq x y z
N MET A 1 -17.47 21.67 16.15
CA MET A 1 -16.80 22.99 16.02
C MET A 1 -15.25 23.01 16.12
N ARG A 2 -14.54 21.92 16.47
CA ARG A 2 -13.06 21.95 16.62
C ARG A 2 -12.23 21.78 15.33
N ALA A 3 -12.82 21.26 14.25
CA ALA A 3 -12.11 20.98 12.99
C ALA A 3 -11.61 22.25 12.26
N ALA A 4 -12.35 23.36 12.35
CA ALA A 4 -11.97 24.64 11.74
C ALA A 4 -10.69 25.25 12.33
N GLY A 5 -10.40 24.98 13.61
CA GLY A 5 -9.26 25.56 14.32
C GLY A 5 -7.90 25.06 13.82
N ALA A 6 -7.77 23.76 13.52
CA ALA A 6 -6.49 23.18 13.09
C ALA A 6 -6.07 23.63 11.68
N LEU A 7 -7.02 23.69 10.73
CA LEU A 7 -6.76 24.20 9.39
C LEU A 7 -6.45 25.71 9.44
N GLY A 8 -7.19 26.47 10.26
CA GLY A 8 -6.92 27.90 10.48
C GLY A 8 -5.52 28.17 11.05
N THR A 9 -5.03 27.35 11.99
CA THR A 9 -3.67 27.49 12.54
C THR A 9 -2.59 27.19 11.52
N LEU A 10 -2.76 26.16 10.69
CA LEU A 10 -1.81 25.81 9.63
C LEU A 10 -1.77 26.86 8.51
N LEU A 11 -2.94 27.41 8.15
CA LEU A 11 -3.05 28.48 7.17
C LEU A 11 -2.39 29.78 7.63
N ARG A 12 -2.36 30.04 8.95
CA ARG A 12 -1.68 31.22 9.53
C ARG A 12 -0.16 31.12 9.50
N SER A 13 0.41 29.92 9.55
CA SER A 13 1.87 29.72 9.51
C SER A 13 2.42 29.48 8.10
N ALA A 14 1.55 29.29 7.11
CA ALA A 14 1.92 29.00 5.74
C ALA A 14 1.96 30.28 4.90
N GLY A 15 2.94 30.39 4.00
CA GLY A 15 2.94 31.45 2.99
C GLY A 15 1.69 31.37 2.09
N PRO A 16 1.31 32.46 1.39
CA PRO A 16 0.05 32.54 0.66
C PRO A 16 -0.13 31.46 -0.44
N ALA A 17 0.95 31.02 -1.09
CA ALA A 17 0.92 29.89 -2.04
C ALA A 17 0.58 28.57 -1.33
N SER A 18 1.32 28.22 -0.28
CA SER A 18 1.10 27.03 0.54
C SER A 18 -0.29 27.00 1.21
N GLY A 19 -0.84 28.18 1.53
CA GLY A 19 -2.20 28.29 2.06
C GLY A 19 -3.29 28.02 1.02
N ARG A 20 -3.09 28.39 -0.24
CA ARG A 20 -4.02 28.05 -1.35
C ARG A 20 -4.00 26.55 -1.61
N ASP A 21 -2.82 25.95 -1.71
CA ASP A 21 -2.66 24.52 -1.98
C ASP A 21 -3.31 23.69 -0.86
N LEU A 22 -3.07 24.06 0.40
CA LEU A 22 -3.68 23.38 1.54
C LEU A 22 -5.22 23.46 1.53
N ARG A 23 -5.79 24.60 1.13
CA ARG A 23 -7.25 24.72 0.98
C ARG A 23 -7.76 23.85 -0.17
N ALA A 24 -7.08 23.84 -1.31
CA ALA A 24 -7.45 23.01 -2.45
C ALA A 24 -7.42 21.51 -2.08
N TRP A 25 -6.36 21.05 -1.42
CA TRP A 25 -6.28 19.66 -0.94
C TRP A 25 -7.30 19.36 0.15
N HIS A 26 -7.56 20.30 1.05
CA HIS A 26 -8.63 20.13 2.04
C HIS A 26 -9.99 19.93 1.36
N SER A 27 -10.34 20.80 0.41
CA SER A 27 -11.58 20.70 -0.37
C SER A 27 -11.66 19.39 -1.15
N GLY A 28 -10.57 18.94 -1.77
CA GLY A 28 -10.51 17.65 -2.46
C GLY A 28 -10.69 16.45 -1.51
N ALA A 29 -10.04 16.47 -0.34
CA ALA A 29 -10.13 15.38 0.64
C ALA A 29 -11.54 15.21 1.24
N VAL A 30 -12.35 16.27 1.27
CA VAL A 30 -13.73 16.24 1.78
C VAL A 30 -14.79 16.18 0.68
N ALA A 31 -14.38 16.09 -0.60
CA ALA A 31 -15.31 16.01 -1.72
C ALA A 31 -16.22 14.77 -1.57
N PRO A 32 -17.53 14.88 -1.82
CA PRO A 32 -18.48 13.78 -1.63
C PRO A 32 -18.15 12.61 -2.56
N LEU A 33 -18.40 11.39 -2.08
CA LEU A 33 -18.33 10.17 -2.88
C LEU A 33 -19.75 9.73 -3.19
N ALA A 34 -20.05 9.41 -4.45
CA ALA A 34 -21.40 9.02 -4.87
C ALA A 34 -21.85 7.66 -4.31
N VAL A 35 -20.89 6.79 -4.02
CA VAL A 35 -21.10 5.44 -3.48
C VAL A 35 -20.06 5.14 -2.42
N LYS A 36 -20.33 4.14 -1.59
CA LYS A 36 -19.37 3.64 -0.59
C LYS A 36 -18.11 3.13 -1.28
N ARG A 37 -16.94 3.53 -0.76
CA ARG A 37 -15.64 3.17 -1.35
C ARG A 37 -14.76 2.42 -0.37
N ARG A 38 -13.82 1.66 -0.94
CA ARG A 38 -12.83 0.84 -0.22
C ARG A 38 -11.45 1.20 -0.74
N VAL A 39 -10.54 1.56 0.17
CA VAL A 39 -9.15 1.86 -0.14
C VAL A 39 -8.26 0.82 0.53
N GLY A 40 -7.51 0.06 -0.26
CA GLY A 40 -6.47 -0.80 0.26
C GLY A 40 -5.18 -0.02 0.46
N VAL A 41 -4.52 -0.14 1.61
CA VAL A 41 -3.19 0.43 1.86
C VAL A 41 -2.23 -0.71 2.11
N THR A 42 -1.15 -0.78 1.34
CA THR A 42 -0.19 -1.88 1.39
C THR A 42 1.23 -1.37 1.20
N ALA A 43 2.22 -2.17 1.57
CA ALA A 43 3.62 -1.94 1.25
C ALA A 43 4.29 -3.24 0.79
N LEU A 44 5.31 -3.15 -0.07
CA LEU A 44 6.12 -4.30 -0.47
C LEU A 44 7.08 -4.76 0.64
N ALA A 45 7.45 -3.85 1.54
CA ALA A 45 8.39 -4.10 2.61
C ALA A 45 7.88 -3.60 3.96
N ALA A 46 8.21 -4.34 5.01
CA ALA A 46 8.00 -3.90 6.38
C ALA A 46 8.73 -2.57 6.65
N GLY A 47 8.14 -1.75 7.50
CA GLY A 47 8.73 -0.46 7.86
C GLY A 47 8.70 0.61 6.76
N ALA A 48 7.93 0.44 5.68
CA ALA A 48 7.67 1.54 4.73
C ALA A 48 6.76 2.64 5.32
N GLY A 49 6.02 2.35 6.39
CA GLY A 49 5.06 3.28 7.00
C GLY A 49 3.59 3.01 6.66
N CYS A 50 3.28 1.85 6.07
CA CYS A 50 1.91 1.44 5.67
C CYS A 50 0.85 1.72 6.74
N THR A 51 0.99 1.12 7.93
CA THR A 51 0.05 1.31 9.04
C THR A 51 -0.08 2.76 9.50
N THR A 52 1.02 3.52 9.46
CA THR A 52 0.96 4.94 9.81
C THR A 52 0.15 5.72 8.78
N VAL A 53 0.39 5.50 7.49
CA VAL A 53 -0.35 6.16 6.41
C VAL A 53 -1.84 5.78 6.47
N ALA A 54 -2.16 4.49 6.62
CA ALA A 54 -3.54 4.01 6.71
C ALA A 54 -4.28 4.65 7.90
N LEU A 55 -3.65 4.65 9.09
CA LEU A 55 -4.23 5.23 10.30
C LEU A 55 -4.49 6.73 10.13
N GLU A 56 -3.50 7.47 9.63
CA GLU A 56 -3.59 8.93 9.51
C GLU A 56 -4.60 9.35 8.43
N LEU A 57 -4.68 8.61 7.32
CA LEU A 57 -5.75 8.80 6.34
C LEU A 57 -7.13 8.53 6.96
N ALA A 58 -7.28 7.43 7.71
CA ALA A 58 -8.55 7.08 8.33
C ALA A 58 -8.99 8.12 9.38
N THR A 59 -8.07 8.56 10.24
CA THR A 59 -8.31 9.64 11.20
C THR A 59 -8.67 10.95 10.48
N LEU A 60 -7.96 11.31 9.40
CA LEU A 60 -8.29 12.51 8.63
C LEU A 60 -9.70 12.41 8.03
N PHE A 61 -10.05 11.30 7.39
CA PHE A 61 -11.37 11.15 6.79
C PHE A 61 -12.49 11.11 7.83
N ALA A 62 -12.33 10.39 8.93
CA ALA A 62 -13.29 10.36 10.04
C ALA A 62 -13.55 11.76 10.63
N THR A 63 -12.49 12.57 10.78
CA THR A 63 -12.62 13.90 11.39
C THR A 63 -13.12 14.98 10.43
N ARG A 64 -13.08 14.73 9.11
CA ARG A 64 -13.34 15.75 8.08
C ARG A 64 -14.54 15.46 7.20
N ARG A 65 -14.96 14.20 7.08
CA ARG A 65 -16.10 13.78 6.25
C ARG A 65 -17.30 13.49 7.14
N ALA A 66 -18.50 13.85 6.68
CA ALA A 66 -19.73 13.66 7.43
C ALA A 66 -20.11 12.18 7.63
N GLY A 67 -19.79 11.31 6.67
CA GLY A 67 -20.08 9.88 6.72
C GLY A 67 -19.10 9.02 7.52
N GLY A 68 -18.14 9.63 8.21
CA GLY A 68 -17.12 8.92 8.98
C GLY A 68 -16.14 8.12 8.12
N ALA A 69 -15.35 7.28 8.78
CA ALA A 69 -14.46 6.31 8.13
C ALA A 69 -14.34 5.03 8.96
N ARG A 70 -14.00 3.92 8.29
CA ARG A 70 -13.68 2.65 8.93
C ARG A 70 -12.24 2.29 8.63
N LEU A 71 -11.45 1.99 9.65
CA LEU A 71 -10.12 1.43 9.54
C LEU A 71 -10.16 -0.07 9.82
N VAL A 72 -9.77 -0.88 8.85
CA VAL A 72 -9.62 -2.33 9.00
C VAL A 72 -8.13 -2.64 9.11
N LEU A 73 -7.72 -3.21 10.24
CA LEU A 73 -6.35 -3.65 10.49
C LEU A 73 -6.24 -5.15 10.16
N ALA A 74 -5.78 -5.47 8.96
CA ALA A 74 -5.79 -6.84 8.46
C ALA A 74 -4.70 -7.73 9.08
N GLN A 75 -3.62 -7.13 9.61
CA GLN A 75 -2.50 -7.83 10.25
C GLN A 75 -2.53 -7.78 11.78
N GLY A 76 -3.62 -7.30 12.38
CA GLY A 76 -3.66 -6.94 13.80
C GLY A 76 -3.26 -5.48 14.06
N PRO A 77 -3.27 -5.02 15.32
CA PRO A 77 -2.80 -3.69 15.67
C PRO A 77 -1.29 -3.57 15.39
N GLY A 78 -0.92 -2.87 14.32
CA GLY A 78 0.47 -2.71 13.89
C GLY A 78 1.29 -1.70 14.70
N THR A 79 0.64 -0.88 15.55
CA THR A 79 1.28 0.12 16.43
C THR A 79 0.55 0.27 17.77
N PRO A 80 1.21 0.74 18.84
CA PRO A 80 0.53 1.11 20.10
C PRO A 80 -0.59 2.14 19.88
N ARG A 81 -0.42 3.04 18.91
CA ARG A 81 -1.44 4.01 18.51
C ARG A 81 -2.70 3.35 17.99
N SER A 82 -2.55 2.40 17.05
CA SER A 82 -3.69 1.69 16.47
C SER A 82 -4.50 0.92 17.51
N ALA A 83 -3.87 0.51 18.62
CA ALA A 83 -4.54 -0.14 19.74
C ALA A 83 -5.30 0.81 20.67
N ARG A 84 -5.00 2.12 20.63
CA ARG A 84 -5.57 3.16 21.52
C ARG A 84 -6.29 4.27 20.75
N LEU A 85 -6.57 4.05 19.47
CA LEU A 85 -7.07 5.09 18.59
C LEU A 85 -8.55 5.35 18.87
N GLU A 86 -8.80 6.38 19.66
CA GLU A 86 -10.15 6.91 19.86
C GLU A 86 -10.30 8.17 19.04
N THR A 87 -11.05 8.09 17.94
CA THR A 87 -11.34 9.23 17.07
C THR A 87 -12.85 9.24 16.78
N PRO A 88 -13.57 10.32 17.10
CA PRO A 88 -14.99 10.43 16.77
C PRO A 88 -15.22 10.23 15.26
N GLY A 89 -16.19 9.39 14.91
CA GLY A 89 -16.51 9.05 13.52
C GLY A 89 -15.54 8.07 12.86
N LEU A 90 -14.57 7.53 13.60
CA LEU A 90 -13.70 6.45 13.15
C LEU A 90 -14.10 5.13 13.81
N GLU A 91 -14.48 4.16 13.01
CA GLU A 91 -14.65 2.77 13.45
C GLU A 91 -13.35 2.00 13.19
N VAL A 92 -12.77 1.38 14.22
CA VAL A 92 -11.56 0.56 14.07
C VAL A 92 -11.93 -0.91 14.23
N VAL A 93 -11.65 -1.70 13.20
CA VAL A 93 -11.89 -3.15 13.16
C VAL A 93 -10.55 -3.85 13.01
N THR A 94 -10.28 -4.82 13.87
CA THR A 94 -9.12 -5.70 13.74
C THR A 94 -9.58 -7.06 13.24
N LEU A 95 -8.96 -7.57 12.17
CA LEU A 95 -9.27 -8.90 11.68
C LEU A 95 -8.55 -9.97 12.50
N ALA A 96 -9.23 -11.09 12.70
CA ALA A 96 -8.62 -12.29 13.25
C ALA A 96 -7.51 -12.79 12.30
N ARG A 97 -6.41 -13.32 12.84
CA ARG A 97 -5.23 -13.73 12.04
C ARG A 97 -5.54 -14.87 11.08
N GLU A 98 -6.61 -15.62 11.35
CA GLU A 98 -7.12 -16.71 10.53
C GLU A 98 -7.84 -16.17 9.28
N ALA A 99 -8.36 -14.94 9.32
CA ALA A 99 -9.07 -14.32 8.20
C ALA A 99 -8.12 -13.72 7.16
N TRP A 100 -6.89 -13.34 7.55
CA TRP A 100 -5.85 -12.81 6.66
C TRP A 100 -4.48 -12.94 7.35
N PRO A 101 -3.38 -13.31 6.65
CA PRO A 101 -3.20 -13.44 5.20
C PRO A 101 -3.58 -14.79 4.57
N ALA A 102 -4.14 -15.70 5.36
CA ALA A 102 -4.38 -17.08 4.94
C ALA A 102 -5.34 -17.21 3.73
N ASP A 103 -6.46 -16.49 3.71
CA ASP A 103 -7.48 -16.66 2.68
C ASP A 103 -8.30 -15.38 2.41
N THR A 104 -8.33 -14.93 1.15
CA THR A 104 -9.15 -13.80 0.69
C THR A 104 -10.67 -14.04 0.82
N ALA A 105 -11.14 -15.29 0.71
CA ALA A 105 -12.55 -15.60 0.88
C ALA A 105 -12.96 -15.52 2.36
N ALA A 106 -12.15 -16.07 3.27
CA ALA A 106 -12.32 -15.88 4.71
C ALA A 106 -12.30 -14.40 5.11
N TRP A 107 -11.40 -13.60 4.52
CA TRP A 107 -11.40 -12.14 4.71
C TRP A 107 -12.73 -11.51 4.28
N ARG A 108 -13.23 -11.86 3.09
CA ARG A 108 -14.49 -11.30 2.56
C ARG A 108 -15.66 -11.64 3.48
N ALA A 109 -15.76 -12.91 3.91
CA ALA A 109 -16.77 -13.35 4.85
C ALA A 109 -16.65 -12.68 6.24
N ALA A 110 -15.44 -12.29 6.66
CA ALA A 110 -15.25 -11.50 7.88
C ALA A 110 -15.74 -10.05 7.70
N GLN A 111 -15.51 -9.45 6.52
CA GLN A 111 -16.00 -8.11 6.19
C GLN A 111 -17.52 -8.04 6.10
N ASP A 112 -18.15 -9.03 5.48
CA ASP A 112 -19.62 -9.07 5.31
C ASP A 112 -20.36 -9.18 6.65
N ARG A 113 -19.68 -9.63 7.70
CA ARG A 113 -20.21 -9.70 9.08
C ARG A 113 -20.05 -8.40 9.87
N LEU A 114 -19.30 -7.43 9.35
CA LEU A 114 -19.16 -6.12 10.00
C LEU A 114 -20.45 -5.31 9.83
N ALA A 115 -20.63 -4.32 10.70
CA ALA A 115 -21.72 -3.36 10.58
C ALA A 115 -21.76 -2.76 9.16
N PRO A 116 -22.93 -2.27 8.67
CA PRO A 116 -23.06 -1.71 7.34
C PRO A 116 -21.90 -0.76 7.01
N PRO A 117 -21.32 -0.84 5.80
CA PRO A 117 -20.15 -0.04 5.48
C PRO A 117 -20.46 1.45 5.63
N VAL A 118 -19.54 2.17 6.25
CA VAL A 118 -19.48 3.64 6.22
C VAL A 118 -19.09 4.11 4.80
N ASP A 119 -19.15 5.42 4.54
CA ASP A 119 -18.88 5.96 3.20
C ASP A 119 -17.49 5.58 2.67
N LEU A 120 -16.51 5.44 3.56
CA LEU A 120 -15.13 5.14 3.21
C LEU A 120 -14.50 4.13 4.19
N THR A 121 -14.16 2.95 3.67
CA THR A 121 -13.36 1.94 4.39
C THR A 121 -11.93 1.99 3.91
N ILE A 122 -10.98 2.03 4.85
CA ILE A 122 -9.55 1.94 4.62
C ILE A 122 -9.04 0.64 5.24
N THR A 123 -8.43 -0.21 4.44
CA THR A 123 -7.84 -1.47 4.91
C THR A 123 -6.33 -1.36 4.94
N ASP A 124 -5.73 -1.45 6.12
CA ASP A 124 -4.29 -1.62 6.29
C ASP A 124 -3.94 -3.11 6.10
N TRP A 125 -3.40 -3.42 4.92
CA TRP A 125 -2.92 -4.74 4.56
C TRP A 125 -1.50 -5.02 5.09
N GLY A 126 -0.81 -3.98 5.58
CA GLY A 126 0.57 -4.04 6.03
C GLY A 126 1.55 -4.38 4.90
N ALA A 127 2.68 -4.98 5.28
CA ALA A 127 3.65 -5.50 4.33
C ALA A 127 3.08 -6.76 3.65
N THR A 128 2.86 -6.70 2.35
CA THR A 128 2.24 -7.77 1.56
C THR A 128 3.13 -8.13 0.39
N PRO A 129 3.42 -9.43 0.16
CA PRO A 129 4.22 -9.85 -0.97
C PRO A 129 3.50 -9.58 -2.29
N ALA A 130 4.27 -9.26 -3.34
CA ALA A 130 3.73 -8.81 -4.63
C ALA A 130 2.73 -9.78 -5.27
N ASN A 131 2.92 -11.10 -5.08
CA ASN A 131 2.04 -12.13 -5.62
C ASN A 131 0.62 -12.11 -5.03
N ARG A 132 0.41 -11.49 -3.85
CA ARG A 132 -0.91 -11.37 -3.20
C ARG A 132 -1.61 -10.05 -3.51
N LEU A 133 -0.90 -9.07 -4.07
CA LEU A 133 -1.47 -7.75 -4.33
C LEU A 133 -2.56 -7.75 -5.39
N ARG A 134 -2.53 -8.71 -6.32
CA ARG A 134 -3.59 -8.86 -7.32
C ARG A 134 -4.94 -9.18 -6.67
N ASP A 135 -4.94 -10.10 -5.71
CA ASP A 135 -6.15 -10.44 -4.96
C ASP A 135 -6.66 -9.22 -4.19
N LEU A 136 -5.76 -8.43 -3.59
CA LEU A 136 -6.13 -7.21 -2.86
C LEU A 136 -6.70 -6.10 -3.76
N ALA A 137 -6.18 -5.98 -4.98
CA ALA A 137 -6.65 -5.04 -5.98
C ALA A 137 -8.12 -5.30 -6.35
N ASP A 138 -8.48 -6.57 -6.56
CA ASP A 138 -9.84 -6.98 -6.92
C ASP A 138 -10.88 -6.67 -5.82
N HIS A 139 -10.43 -6.38 -4.59
CA HIS A 139 -11.28 -6.03 -3.45
C HIS A 139 -11.26 -4.53 -3.10
N SER A 140 -10.43 -3.75 -3.78
CA SER A 140 -10.21 -2.33 -3.50
C SER A 140 -10.76 -1.48 -4.65
N HIS A 141 -11.37 -0.34 -4.34
CA HIS A 141 -11.76 0.63 -5.38
C HIS A 141 -10.56 1.51 -5.78
N ALA A 142 -9.67 1.77 -4.83
CA ALA A 142 -8.35 2.34 -5.05
C ALA A 142 -7.35 1.65 -4.10
N MET A 143 -6.08 1.63 -4.48
CA MET A 143 -5.00 1.11 -3.65
C MET A 143 -3.89 2.15 -3.49
N CYS A 144 -3.45 2.32 -2.24
CA CYS A 144 -2.26 3.06 -1.88
C CYS A 144 -1.09 2.09 -1.75
N VAL A 145 -0.07 2.24 -2.60
CA VAL A 145 1.19 1.49 -2.48
C VAL A 145 2.17 2.38 -1.71
N VAL A 146 2.46 2.01 -0.47
CA VAL A 146 3.33 2.76 0.43
C VAL A 146 4.75 2.23 0.32
N THR A 147 5.71 3.14 0.10
CA THR A 147 7.12 2.81 -0.08
C THR A 147 8.03 3.77 0.69
N LYS A 148 9.29 3.39 0.91
CA LYS A 148 10.30 4.32 1.44
C LYS A 148 10.68 5.32 0.36
N ALA A 149 11.00 6.56 0.74
CA ALA A 149 11.36 7.63 -0.20
C ALA A 149 12.82 7.56 -0.68
N ASP A 150 13.28 6.36 -1.06
CA ASP A 150 14.58 6.12 -1.71
C ASP A 150 14.40 5.54 -3.11
N ARG A 151 15.41 5.68 -3.96
CA ARG A 151 15.31 5.34 -5.38
C ARG A 151 14.93 3.87 -5.63
N ALA A 152 15.54 2.94 -4.89
CA ALA A 152 15.32 1.52 -5.10
C ALA A 152 13.88 1.13 -4.72
N SER A 153 13.43 1.58 -3.54
CA SER A 153 12.08 1.30 -3.06
C SER A 153 11.00 1.98 -3.90
N ILE A 154 11.26 3.18 -4.45
CA ILE A 154 10.34 3.87 -5.37
C ILE A 154 10.24 3.11 -6.69
N GLN A 155 11.35 2.68 -7.28
CA GLN A 155 11.34 1.95 -8.54
C GLN A 155 10.58 0.63 -8.41
N GLU A 156 10.89 -0.16 -7.37
CA GLU A 156 10.23 -1.44 -7.12
C GLU A 156 8.72 -1.25 -6.92
N ALA A 157 8.32 -0.25 -6.12
CA ALA A 157 6.92 0.05 -5.89
C ALA A 157 6.22 0.57 -7.16
N PHE A 158 6.91 1.33 -8.00
CA PHE A 158 6.40 1.80 -9.28
C PHE A 158 6.16 0.66 -10.28
N ASP A 159 7.10 -0.29 -10.39
CA ASP A 159 6.97 -1.44 -11.28
C ASP A 159 5.74 -2.28 -10.90
N VAL A 160 5.55 -2.53 -9.61
CA VAL A 160 4.37 -3.24 -9.09
C VAL A 160 3.09 -2.42 -9.25
N ALA A 161 3.13 -1.14 -8.92
CA ALA A 161 1.99 -0.23 -9.06
C ALA A 161 1.49 -0.16 -10.50
N THR A 162 2.39 -0.08 -11.47
CA THR A 162 2.06 -0.05 -12.90
C THR A 162 1.39 -1.34 -13.35
N ALA A 163 1.88 -2.50 -12.87
CA ALA A 163 1.26 -3.78 -13.15
C ALA A 163 -0.17 -3.90 -12.56
N LEU A 164 -0.43 -3.29 -11.40
CA LEU A 164 -1.74 -3.29 -10.75
C LEU A 164 -2.70 -2.22 -11.30
N ALA A 165 -2.19 -1.15 -11.90
CA ALA A 165 -2.97 -0.01 -12.38
C ALA A 165 -4.00 -0.37 -13.46
N VAL A 166 -3.80 -1.50 -14.16
CA VAL A 166 -4.77 -2.05 -15.13
C VAL A 166 -6.03 -2.63 -14.48
N ARG A 167 -6.04 -2.82 -13.15
CA ARG A 167 -7.14 -3.44 -12.39
C ARG A 167 -7.80 -2.49 -11.42
N VAL A 168 -7.00 -1.67 -10.74
CA VAL A 168 -7.44 -0.78 -9.67
C VAL A 168 -6.72 0.53 -9.81
N ARG A 169 -7.35 1.61 -9.36
CA ARG A 169 -6.71 2.92 -9.29
C ARG A 169 -5.59 2.87 -8.25
N ILE A 170 -4.40 3.33 -8.62
CA ILE A 170 -3.22 3.31 -7.74
C ILE A 170 -2.81 4.71 -7.35
N VAL A 171 -2.47 4.89 -6.08
CA VAL A 171 -1.74 6.06 -5.56
C VAL A 171 -0.44 5.56 -4.93
N LEU A 172 0.71 6.06 -5.41
CA LEU A 172 2.00 5.77 -4.80
C LEU A 172 2.26 6.76 -3.66
N ILE A 173 2.56 6.26 -2.46
CA ILE A 173 2.87 7.09 -1.30
C ILE A 173 4.29 6.79 -0.84
N ALA A 174 5.22 7.69 -1.15
CA ALA A 174 6.60 7.61 -0.69
C ALA A 174 6.73 8.27 0.69
N VAL A 175 7.33 7.59 1.65
CA VAL A 175 7.50 8.08 3.03
C VAL A 175 8.98 8.30 3.32
N ASP A 176 9.36 9.53 3.60
CA ASP A 176 10.73 9.88 4.00
C ASP A 176 10.96 9.60 5.47
N ARG A 177 11.33 8.35 5.79
CA ARG A 177 11.60 7.95 7.16
C ARG A 177 12.92 8.47 7.70
N ALA A 178 13.92 8.64 6.85
CA ALA A 178 15.29 8.96 7.25
C ALA A 178 15.61 10.46 7.16
N GLY A 179 14.73 11.28 6.57
CA GLY A 179 15.04 12.68 6.29
C GLY A 179 15.98 12.85 5.10
N SER A 180 16.05 11.83 4.22
CA SER A 180 16.97 11.80 3.07
C SER A 180 16.29 12.21 1.77
N ALA A 181 14.96 12.38 1.74
CA ALA A 181 14.26 12.76 0.52
C ALA A 181 14.53 14.23 0.18
N GLY A 182 15.31 14.43 -0.89
CA GLY A 182 15.66 15.75 -1.40
C GLY A 182 14.76 16.20 -2.56
N ARG A 183 15.21 17.26 -3.24
CA ARG A 183 14.57 17.78 -4.46
C ARG A 183 14.51 16.74 -5.58
N ALA A 184 15.55 15.91 -5.69
CA ALA A 184 15.60 14.83 -6.69
C ALA A 184 14.47 13.81 -6.49
N THR A 185 14.21 13.39 -5.24
CA THR A 185 13.10 12.47 -4.93
C THR A 185 11.76 13.07 -5.30
N ARG A 186 11.53 14.37 -5.00
CA ARG A 186 10.30 15.07 -5.40
C ARG A 186 10.14 15.11 -6.92
N PHE A 187 11.21 15.45 -7.64
CA PHE A 187 11.21 15.50 -9.11
C PHE A 187 10.89 14.13 -9.72
N VAL A 188 11.47 13.06 -9.19
CA VAL A 188 11.17 11.69 -9.64
C VAL A 188 9.69 11.37 -9.44
N LEU A 189 9.13 11.64 -8.26
CA LEU A 189 7.72 11.36 -7.95
C LEU A 189 6.77 12.19 -8.83
N GLU A 190 7.10 13.44 -9.10
CA GLU A 190 6.33 14.33 -9.99
C GLU A 190 6.37 13.90 -11.46
N ALA A 191 7.44 13.21 -11.88
CA ALA A 191 7.61 12.69 -13.23
C ALA A 191 6.97 11.31 -13.46
N LEU A 192 6.44 10.65 -12.41
CA LEU A 192 5.81 9.34 -12.56
C LEU A 192 4.49 9.43 -13.33
N PRO A 193 4.18 8.46 -14.20
CA PRO A 193 2.88 8.38 -14.90
C PRO A 193 1.73 7.89 -14.01
N LEU A 194 1.91 7.90 -12.68
CA LEU A 194 0.92 7.50 -11.69
C LEU A 194 0.82 8.58 -10.61
N PRO A 195 -0.36 8.80 -10.01
CA PRO A 195 -0.49 9.73 -8.89
C PRO A 195 0.45 9.36 -7.75
N ALA A 196 1.35 10.26 -7.38
CA ALA A 196 2.36 10.04 -6.36
C ALA A 196 2.41 11.18 -5.34
N VAL A 197 2.59 10.83 -4.06
CA VAL A 197 2.69 11.78 -2.96
C VAL A 197 3.89 11.45 -2.07
N LEU A 198 4.65 12.49 -1.71
CA LEU A 198 5.71 12.41 -0.70
C LEU A 198 5.16 12.80 0.68
N ILE A 199 5.26 11.90 1.64
CA ILE A 199 5.14 12.21 3.07
C ILE A 199 6.53 12.55 3.58
N GLU A 200 6.69 13.81 3.98
CA GLU A 200 7.98 14.33 4.46
C GLU A 200 8.36 13.76 5.83
N HIS A 201 9.66 13.81 6.12
CA HIS A 201 10.20 13.35 7.37
C HIS A 201 9.69 14.16 8.56
N ASP A 202 9.02 13.48 9.49
CA ASP A 202 8.65 14.06 10.78
C ASP A 202 9.71 13.73 11.84
N ARG A 203 10.57 14.72 12.14
CA ARG A 203 11.64 14.61 13.15
C ARG A 203 11.12 14.27 14.54
N VAL A 204 9.92 14.73 14.89
CA VAL A 204 9.31 14.47 16.21
C VAL A 204 8.91 13.00 16.30
N ARG A 205 8.31 12.49 15.22
CA ARG A 205 7.94 11.07 15.10
C ARG A 205 9.15 10.15 15.04
N ALA A 206 10.24 10.59 14.39
CA ALA A 206 11.50 9.84 14.36
C ALA A 206 12.15 9.70 15.76
N ARG A 207 11.83 10.59 16.70
CA ARG A 207 12.25 10.50 18.11
C ARG A 207 11.32 9.62 18.96
N GLY A 208 10.38 8.90 18.35
CA GLY A 208 9.46 8.01 19.03
C GLY A 208 8.22 8.70 19.62
N VAL A 209 8.04 10.01 19.39
CA VAL A 209 6.84 10.72 19.82
C VAL A 209 5.71 10.39 18.84
N ASP A 210 4.70 9.68 19.34
CA ASP A 210 3.53 9.36 18.55
C ASP A 210 2.63 10.60 18.38
N ARG A 211 2.69 11.18 17.18
CA ARG A 211 1.83 12.31 16.78
C ARG A 211 1.33 12.16 15.34
N ALA A 212 0.32 12.96 15.01
CA ALA A 212 -0.23 13.03 13.67
C ALA A 212 0.81 13.48 12.64
N LEU A 213 0.68 13.00 11.40
CA LEU A 213 1.58 13.38 10.31
C LEU A 213 1.45 14.88 9.98
N ALA A 214 2.48 15.42 9.32
CA ALA A 214 2.46 16.78 8.80
C ALA A 214 1.24 16.99 7.89
N ALA A 215 0.40 17.95 8.29
CA ALA A 215 -0.91 18.13 7.68
C ALA A 215 -0.87 18.37 6.14
N PRO A 216 0.04 19.18 5.56
CA PRO A 216 0.03 19.43 4.12
C PRO A 216 0.19 18.16 3.28
N SER A 217 1.20 17.32 3.57
CA SER A 217 1.42 16.05 2.85
C SER A 217 0.25 15.08 3.05
N LEU A 218 -0.34 15.04 4.25
CA LEU A 218 -1.48 14.17 4.54
C LEU A 218 -2.75 14.63 3.81
N TYR A 219 -3.03 15.94 3.74
CA TYR A 219 -4.15 16.47 2.96
C TYR A 219 -3.95 16.25 1.46
N ARG A 220 -2.72 16.40 0.94
CA ARG A 220 -2.41 16.07 -0.46
C ARG A 220 -2.68 14.60 -0.74
N ALA A 221 -2.17 13.69 0.11
CA ALA A 221 -2.43 12.25 -0.01
C ALA A 221 -3.93 11.92 0.03
N ALA A 222 -4.67 12.50 0.98
CA ALA A 222 -6.10 12.31 1.10
C ALA A 222 -6.86 12.81 -0.14
N ALA A 223 -6.52 13.99 -0.66
CA ALA A 223 -7.12 14.54 -1.88
C ALA A 223 -6.86 13.65 -3.09
N THR A 224 -5.62 13.21 -3.29
CA THR A 224 -5.23 12.31 -4.40
C THR A 224 -5.97 10.96 -4.31
N VAL A 225 -6.17 10.42 -3.10
CA VAL A 225 -6.97 9.20 -2.91
C VAL A 225 -8.44 9.42 -3.28
N ILE A 226 -9.04 10.54 -2.88
CA ILE A 226 -10.44 10.84 -3.22
C ILE A 226 -10.59 11.07 -4.72
N GLU A 227 -9.66 11.75 -5.37
CA GLU A 227 -9.64 11.93 -6.82
C GLU A 227 -9.58 10.58 -7.55
N ALA A 228 -8.70 9.68 -7.10
CA ALA A 228 -8.63 8.31 -7.63
C ALA A 228 -9.96 7.54 -7.48
N LEU A 229 -10.71 7.78 -6.40
CA LEU A 229 -12.02 7.14 -6.14
C LEU A 229 -13.20 7.78 -6.90
N ALA A 230 -13.06 9.06 -7.25
CA ALA A 230 -14.10 9.85 -7.92
C ALA A 230 -14.03 9.72 -9.44
N ALA A 231 -12.86 9.42 -10.00
CA ALA A 231 -12.70 9.23 -11.44
C ALA A 231 -13.66 8.14 -11.96
N PRO A 232 -14.42 8.42 -13.04
CA PRO A 232 -15.30 7.42 -13.63
C PRO A 232 -14.47 6.20 -14.03
N THR A 233 -14.98 5.01 -13.74
CA THR A 233 -14.38 3.79 -14.29
C THR A 233 -14.61 3.85 -15.79
N GLU A 234 -13.60 4.30 -16.55
CA GLU A 234 -13.57 4.03 -17.97
C GLU A 234 -13.44 2.52 -18.10
N THR A 235 -14.59 1.88 -18.27
CA THR A 235 -14.67 0.51 -18.71
C THR A 235 -14.06 0.50 -20.10
N THR A 236 -12.76 0.23 -20.21
CA THR A 236 -12.18 -0.19 -21.49
C THR A 236 -13.03 -1.37 -21.94
N PRO A 237 -13.80 -1.25 -23.05
CA PRO A 237 -14.60 -2.38 -23.51
C PRO A 237 -13.63 -3.54 -23.73
N ALA A 238 -13.96 -4.67 -23.11
CA ALA A 238 -13.25 -5.91 -23.31
C ALA A 238 -13.04 -6.07 -24.82
N ALA A 239 -11.78 -6.04 -25.25
CA ALA A 239 -11.41 -6.36 -26.61
C ALA A 239 -12.13 -7.66 -26.97
N HIS A 240 -12.93 -7.59 -28.02
CA HIS A 240 -13.72 -8.70 -28.54
C HIS A 240 -12.95 -10.00 -28.41
N ALA A 241 -13.57 -10.96 -27.73
CA ALA A 241 -13.22 -12.36 -27.86
C ALA A 241 -13.20 -12.69 -29.36
N VAL A 242 -11.99 -12.82 -29.92
CA VAL A 242 -11.80 -13.52 -31.18
C VAL A 242 -12.16 -14.97 -30.87
N THR A 243 -13.38 -15.36 -31.22
CA THR A 243 -13.79 -16.76 -31.30
C THR A 243 -12.94 -17.41 -32.39
N PRO A 244 -12.04 -18.37 -32.09
CA PRO A 244 -11.53 -19.23 -33.15
C PRO A 244 -12.66 -20.18 -33.57
N ALA A 245 -13.00 -20.15 -34.85
CA ALA A 245 -13.95 -21.09 -35.44
C ALA A 245 -13.46 -22.55 -35.29
N PRO A 246 -14.36 -23.54 -35.17
CA PRO A 246 -13.99 -24.93 -35.07
C PRO A 246 -13.60 -25.47 -36.45
N GLY A 247 -12.30 -25.60 -36.70
CA GLY A 247 -11.74 -26.31 -37.85
C GLY A 247 -11.55 -27.79 -37.53
N THR A 248 -12.35 -28.60 -38.21
CA THR A 248 -12.38 -30.06 -38.33
C THR A 248 -11.04 -30.81 -38.21
N HIS A 249 -11.10 -31.90 -37.44
CA HIS A 249 -10.17 -33.02 -37.46
C HIS A 249 -10.03 -33.61 -38.86
N GLU A 250 -8.80 -33.84 -39.30
CA GLU A 250 -8.46 -34.89 -40.26
C GLU A 250 -7.24 -35.64 -39.73
N THR A 251 -7.41 -36.93 -39.51
CA THR A 251 -6.43 -37.87 -38.94
C THR A 251 -5.88 -38.76 -40.04
N THR A 252 -4.64 -39.23 -39.84
CA THR A 252 -4.02 -40.52 -40.28
C THR A 252 -3.01 -40.46 -41.47
N PRO A 253 -2.10 -41.46 -41.64
CA PRO A 253 -0.71 -41.43 -41.12
C PRO A 253 0.38 -41.86 -42.16
N ALA A 254 1.66 -41.77 -41.80
CA ALA A 254 2.77 -42.68 -42.22
C ALA A 254 4.09 -42.17 -41.58
N ALA A 255 4.73 -42.90 -40.67
CA ALA A 255 5.61 -44.07 -40.85
C ALA A 255 7.07 -43.71 -41.19
N GLY A 256 7.96 -44.02 -40.22
CA GLY A 256 9.33 -44.51 -40.46
C GLY A 256 10.46 -43.48 -40.46
N ALA A 257 11.26 -43.46 -39.39
CA ALA A 257 12.65 -43.93 -39.43
C ALA A 257 13.39 -43.64 -38.12
N THR A 258 13.75 -44.74 -37.48
CA THR A 258 14.83 -45.00 -36.54
C THR A 258 16.09 -44.18 -36.82
N GLU A 259 16.65 -43.50 -35.81
CA GLU A 259 18.12 -43.48 -35.66
C GLU A 259 18.55 -43.28 -34.21
N THR A 260 19.57 -44.07 -33.89
CA THR A 260 20.14 -44.42 -32.61
C THR A 260 21.14 -43.40 -32.05
N LEU A 261 21.22 -43.39 -30.72
CA LEU A 261 22.27 -42.86 -29.82
C LEU A 261 23.70 -42.76 -30.40
N PRO A 262 24.55 -41.84 -29.89
CA PRO A 262 25.35 -42.25 -28.73
C PRO A 262 25.59 -41.20 -27.63
N THR A 263 25.60 -41.76 -26.44
CA THR A 263 26.32 -41.38 -25.22
C THR A 263 27.70 -40.73 -25.42
N ARG A 264 27.95 -39.59 -24.76
CA ARG A 264 29.29 -39.21 -24.25
C ARG A 264 29.16 -38.37 -22.98
N ARG A 265 29.50 -38.98 -21.85
CA ARG A 265 30.73 -38.77 -21.06
C ARG A 265 30.71 -37.56 -20.12
N ARG A 266 30.49 -37.91 -18.84
CA ARG A 266 31.13 -37.41 -17.62
C ARG A 266 32.22 -36.34 -17.83
N ARG A 267 32.09 -35.22 -17.11
CA ARG A 267 33.25 -34.56 -16.51
C ARG A 267 32.95 -34.17 -15.06
N ARG A 268 33.67 -34.83 -14.15
CA ARG A 268 33.82 -34.49 -12.72
C ARG A 268 34.87 -33.39 -12.58
N ALA A 269 34.64 -32.50 -11.62
CA ALA A 269 35.60 -31.74 -10.80
C ALA A 269 34.81 -31.42 -9.50
N ARG A 270 35.13 -31.80 -8.24
CA ARG A 270 36.38 -31.86 -7.44
C ARG A 270 37.18 -30.57 -7.61
N THR A 271 37.47 -29.74 -6.62
CA THR A 271 37.51 -29.76 -5.14
C THR A 271 37.67 -28.28 -4.73
N THR A 272 37.15 -27.74 -3.62
CA THR A 272 37.82 -27.46 -2.31
C THR A 272 36.81 -26.57 -1.56
N GLY A 273 36.36 -26.83 -0.33
CA GLY A 273 37.16 -26.96 0.89
C GLY A 273 37.26 -25.59 1.57
N ARG A 274 36.40 -25.29 2.56
CA ARG A 274 36.77 -24.64 3.83
C ARG A 274 35.60 -24.66 4.81
N ALA A 275 35.69 -25.57 5.78
CA ALA A 275 35.03 -25.45 7.07
C ALA A 275 35.67 -24.28 7.82
N GLY A 276 34.85 -23.43 8.42
CA GLY A 276 35.25 -22.43 9.40
C GLY A 276 34.38 -22.64 10.62
N ASP A 277 34.94 -23.36 11.59
CA ASP A 277 34.46 -23.45 12.96
C ASP A 277 34.31 -22.03 13.55
N PHE A 278 33.14 -21.75 14.13
CA PHE A 278 32.97 -20.61 15.03
C PHE A 278 32.48 -21.18 16.36
N GLN A 279 33.43 -21.40 17.27
CA GLN A 279 33.17 -21.83 18.64
C GLN A 279 33.11 -20.61 19.57
N ALA A 280 32.13 -20.67 20.46
CA ALA A 280 32.11 -20.22 21.85
C ALA A 280 32.62 -18.81 22.21
N GLY A 281 31.69 -18.01 22.72
CA GLY A 281 31.95 -16.88 23.58
C GLY A 281 30.80 -16.74 24.58
N ASP A 282 30.79 -17.63 25.58
CA ASP A 282 30.02 -17.46 26.81
C ASP A 282 30.59 -16.25 27.56
N GLY A 283 29.74 -15.26 27.81
CA GLY A 283 30.04 -14.10 28.64
C GLY A 283 28.87 -13.85 29.56
N GLU A 284 28.91 -14.48 30.73
CA GLU A 284 28.11 -14.05 31.88
C GLU A 284 28.59 -12.68 32.37
N PRO A 285 27.68 -11.77 32.79
CA PRO A 285 28.03 -10.68 33.67
C PRO A 285 27.76 -11.06 35.13
N GLU A 286 28.84 -10.98 35.92
CA GLU A 286 28.87 -11.01 37.38
C GLU A 286 27.80 -10.11 38.03
N GLU A 287 27.08 -10.70 38.98
CA GLU A 287 26.47 -9.99 40.10
C GLU A 287 27.56 -9.48 41.06
N GLY A 288 27.48 -8.23 41.51
CA GLY A 288 28.37 -7.76 42.57
C GLY A 288 28.22 -6.31 43.01
N ARG A 289 27.39 -6.13 44.05
CA ARG A 289 27.32 -5.04 45.06
C ARG A 289 26.47 -3.81 44.77
#